data_AF-A0A7G6SDF4-F1
#
_entry.id   AF-A0A7G6SDF4-F1
#
_cell.length_a   1.000
_cell.length_b   1.000
_cell.length_c   1.000
_cell.angle_alpha   90.00
_cell.angle_beta   90.00
_cell.angle_gamma   90.00
#
_symmetry.space_group_name_H-M   'P 1'
#
loop_
_entity.id
_entity.type
_entity.pdbx_description
1 polymer ?
#
loop_
_entity_poly.entity_id
_entity_poly.type
_entity_poly.pdbx_seq_one_letter_code
_entity_poly.pdbx_strand_id
1 'polypeptide(L)'
;MTDILFYHLTESTLESALPGLVERSLSRQWKVVIQTGSEERRDTLDNHLWTWSDASFLAHATDQEPHPAEQPVILTTGEGNPNGATVRFLVDGAEPANVESYERLVLMFDGHDQQQLEQARAQWKLLKAQGHALTYWQQNAEGRWEKKA
;
A
#
# COMPACT_ATOMS: atom_id res chain seq x y z
N MET A 1 -8.16 -6.79 15.38
CA MET A 1 -7.27 -5.63 15.62
C MET A 1 -6.45 -5.47 14.37
N THR A 2 -6.47 -4.29 13.74
CA THR A 2 -5.77 -4.03 12.49
C THR A 2 -4.28 -3.84 12.75
N ASP A 3 -3.44 -4.59 12.04
CA ASP A 3 -1.99 -4.34 12.00
C ASP A 3 -1.71 -3.16 11.07
N ILE A 4 -1.06 -2.11 11.56
CA ILE A 4 -0.68 -0.96 10.73
C ILE A 4 0.84 -0.97 10.54
N LEU A 5 1.28 -1.01 9.29
CA LEU A 5 2.69 -1.10 8.93
C LEU A 5 3.09 0.15 8.15
N PHE A 6 4.12 0.83 8.62
CA PHE A 6 4.76 1.95 7.95
C PHE A 6 6.03 1.45 7.28
N TYR A 7 6.09 1.52 5.96
CA TYR A 7 7.22 1.13 5.12
C TYR A 7 7.90 2.37 4.56
N HIS A 8 9.14 2.58 5.00
CA HIS A 8 9.97 3.70 4.56
C HIS A 8 10.91 3.25 3.46
N LEU A 9 10.66 3.77 2.27
CA LEU A 9 11.43 3.50 1.07
C LEU A 9 12.69 4.37 1.08
N THR A 10 13.84 3.79 1.41
CA THR A 10 15.13 4.50 1.45
C THR A 10 16.11 4.04 0.38
N GLU A 11 15.91 2.86 -0.18
CA GLU A 11 16.83 2.26 -1.17
C GLU A 11 16.13 1.91 -2.50
N SER A 12 14.81 1.80 -2.50
CA SER A 12 14.02 1.44 -3.68
C SER A 12 12.86 2.39 -3.90
N THR A 13 12.38 2.49 -5.13
CA THR A 13 11.16 3.23 -5.46
C THR A 13 9.90 2.48 -4.99
N LEU A 14 8.77 3.19 -4.96
CA LEU A 14 7.47 2.57 -4.69
C LEU A 14 7.16 1.47 -5.73
N GLU A 15 7.34 1.80 -7.00
CA GLU A 15 7.09 0.96 -8.15
C GLU A 15 7.89 -0.35 -8.11
N SER A 16 9.06 -0.34 -7.43
CA SER A 16 9.88 -1.54 -7.27
C SER A 16 9.60 -2.35 -6.00
N ALA A 17 9.20 -1.70 -4.91
CA ALA A 17 8.92 -2.37 -3.65
C ALA A 17 7.49 -2.92 -3.53
N LEU A 18 6.50 -2.17 -4.01
CA LEU A 18 5.08 -2.46 -3.84
C LEU A 18 4.68 -3.82 -4.44
N PRO A 19 5.06 -4.18 -5.68
CA PRO A 19 4.56 -5.41 -6.30
C PRO A 19 4.90 -6.65 -5.50
N GLY A 20 6.14 -6.76 -4.99
CA GLY A 20 6.55 -7.89 -4.16
C GLY A 20 5.82 -7.97 -2.80
N LEU A 21 5.34 -6.85 -2.25
CA LEU A 21 4.50 -6.86 -1.05
C LEU A 21 3.06 -7.30 -1.37
N VAL A 22 2.52 -6.89 -2.52
CA VAL A 22 1.20 -7.30 -3.01
C VAL A 22 1.19 -8.79 -3.34
N GLU A 23 2.19 -9.30 -4.05
CA GLU A 23 2.36 -10.74 -4.34
C GLU A 23 2.40 -11.59 -3.06
N ARG A 24 3.11 -11.12 -2.02
CA ARG A 24 3.12 -11.79 -0.71
C ARG A 24 1.76 -11.79 -0.01
N SER A 25 0.89 -10.83 -0.33
CA SER A 25 -0.48 -10.80 0.18
C SER A 25 -1.36 -11.79 -0.60
N LEU A 26 -1.24 -11.78 -1.93
CA LEU A 26 -1.94 -12.71 -2.82
C LEU A 26 -1.57 -14.18 -2.56
N SER A 27 -0.31 -14.48 -2.24
CA SER A 27 0.12 -15.85 -1.91
C SER A 27 -0.52 -16.40 -0.63
N ARG A 28 -1.06 -15.51 0.22
CA ARG A 28 -1.88 -15.83 1.40
C ARG A 28 -3.38 -15.80 1.12
N GLN A 29 -3.76 -15.74 -0.17
CA GLN A 29 -5.15 -15.67 -0.64
C GLN A 29 -5.89 -14.42 -0.11
N TRP A 30 -5.14 -13.37 0.25
CA TRP A 30 -5.73 -12.09 0.64
C TRP A 30 -6.06 -11.25 -0.58
N LYS A 31 -7.21 -10.57 -0.53
CA LYS A 31 -7.54 -9.50 -1.48
C LYS A 31 -6.93 -8.18 -1.03
N VAL A 32 -6.55 -7.36 -2.00
CA VAL A 32 -5.80 -6.13 -1.80
C VAL A 32 -6.53 -4.94 -2.41
N VAL A 33 -6.48 -3.79 -1.73
CA VAL A 33 -6.74 -2.47 -2.31
C VAL A 33 -5.45 -1.66 -2.25
N ILE A 34 -5.10 -1.00 -3.33
CA ILE A 34 -4.01 -0.03 -3.42
C ILE A 34 -4.66 1.34 -3.63
N GLN A 35 -4.52 2.23 -2.66
CA GLN A 35 -5.02 3.59 -2.73
C GLN A 35 -3.88 4.55 -3.04
N THR A 36 -4.02 5.32 -4.12
CA THR A 36 -3.10 6.40 -4.50
C THR A 36 -3.66 7.77 -4.13
N GLY A 37 -2.79 8.79 -4.01
CA GLY A 37 -3.22 10.16 -3.73
C GLY A 37 -3.88 10.89 -4.91
N SER A 38 -3.77 10.38 -6.14
CA SER A 38 -4.37 10.97 -7.33
C SER A 38 -4.67 9.93 -8.42
N GLU A 39 -5.55 10.28 -9.36
CA GLU A 39 -5.91 9.43 -10.51
C GLU A 39 -4.71 9.24 -11.44
N GLU A 40 -3.91 10.29 -11.67
CA GLU A 40 -2.69 10.21 -12.47
C GLU A 40 -1.70 9.17 -11.90
N ARG A 41 -1.53 9.15 -10.57
CA ARG A 41 -0.69 8.15 -9.90
C ARG A 41 -1.30 6.76 -9.95
N ARG A 42 -2.63 6.64 -9.83
CA ARG A 42 -3.35 5.35 -9.99
C ARG A 42 -3.07 4.76 -11.36
N ASP A 43 -3.26 5.55 -12.42
CA ASP A 43 -3.17 5.07 -13.80
C ASP A 43 -1.70 4.80 -14.19
N THR A 44 -0.76 5.58 -13.67
CA THR A 44 0.68 5.29 -13.85
C THR A 44 1.05 3.96 -13.21
N LEU A 45 0.56 3.71 -11.99
CA LEU A 45 0.84 2.49 -11.26
C LEU A 45 0.16 1.27 -11.90
N ASP A 46 -1.08 1.40 -12.37
CA ASP A 46 -1.80 0.37 -13.11
C ASP A 46 -0.98 -0.13 -14.31
N ASN A 47 -0.56 0.80 -15.17
CA ASN A 47 0.28 0.47 -16.33
C ASN A 47 1.60 -0.22 -15.91
N HIS A 48 2.24 0.26 -14.84
CA HIS A 48 3.49 -0.31 -14.35
C HIS A 48 3.33 -1.73 -13.83
N LEU A 49 2.26 -2.03 -13.08
CA LEU A 49 2.02 -3.34 -12.49
C LEU A 49 1.84 -4.43 -13.56
N TRP A 50 1.32 -4.09 -14.75
CA TRP A 50 1.23 -5.01 -15.88
C TRP A 50 2.60 -5.41 -16.47
N THR A 51 3.60 -4.54 -16.35
CA THR A 51 4.94 -4.75 -16.96
C THR A 51 6.05 -4.95 -15.93
N TRP A 52 5.71 -5.01 -14.64
CA TRP A 52 6.69 -5.05 -13.55
C TRP A 52 7.63 -6.26 -13.62
N SER A 53 7.16 -7.40 -14.11
CA SER A 53 7.97 -8.61 -14.26
C SER A 53 7.50 -9.47 -15.43
N ASP A 54 8.42 -9.89 -16.29
CA ASP A 54 8.13 -10.87 -17.35
C ASP A 54 7.72 -12.25 -16.81
N ALA A 55 8.01 -12.53 -15.53
CA ALA A 55 7.77 -13.81 -14.88
C ALA A 55 6.58 -13.81 -13.91
N SER A 56 5.94 -12.66 -13.69
CA SER A 56 4.83 -12.52 -12.74
C SER A 56 3.65 -11.82 -13.38
N PHE A 57 2.46 -12.33 -13.08
CA PHE A 57 1.19 -11.72 -13.48
C PHE A 57 0.42 -11.34 -12.23
N LEU A 58 0.43 -10.05 -11.90
CA LEU A 58 -0.34 -9.51 -10.80
C LEU A 58 -1.71 -9.15 -11.35
N ALA A 59 -2.68 -10.04 -11.21
CA ALA A 59 -4.05 -9.76 -11.64
C ALA A 59 -4.62 -8.56 -10.85
N HIS A 60 -4.90 -7.45 -11.52
CA HIS A 60 -5.45 -6.25 -10.93
C HIS A 60 -6.40 -5.53 -11.88
N ALA A 61 -7.17 -4.60 -11.34
CA ALA A 61 -7.97 -3.66 -12.10
C ALA A 61 -8.07 -2.33 -11.34
N THR A 62 -8.50 -1.28 -12.02
CA THR A 62 -8.88 -0.03 -11.37
C THR A 62 -10.31 -0.08 -10.84
N ASP A 63 -10.63 0.84 -9.92
CA ASP A 63 -12.00 1.04 -9.41
C ASP A 63 -12.99 1.61 -10.43
N GLN A 64 -12.53 1.95 -11.64
CA GLN A 64 -13.36 2.38 -12.76
C GLN A 64 -13.82 1.22 -13.63
N GLU A 65 -13.22 0.04 -13.47
CA GLU A 65 -13.54 -1.13 -14.27
C GLU A 65 -14.77 -1.90 -13.73
N PRO A 66 -15.48 -2.63 -14.61
CA PRO A 66 -16.60 -3.47 -14.20
C PRO A 66 -16.17 -4.57 -13.22
N HIS A 67 -17.12 -5.04 -12.40
CA HIS A 67 -16.93 -6.19 -11.51
C HIS A 67 -15.75 -6.09 -10.52
N PRO A 68 -15.55 -4.96 -9.81
CA PRO A 68 -14.40 -4.81 -8.91
C PRO A 68 -14.42 -5.85 -7.77
N ALA A 69 -15.58 -6.41 -7.43
CA ALA A 69 -15.75 -7.48 -6.45
C ALA A 69 -14.96 -8.76 -6.78
N GLU A 70 -14.74 -9.04 -8.07
CA GLU A 70 -14.09 -10.24 -8.58
C GLU A 70 -12.56 -10.10 -8.63
N GLN A 71 -12.05 -8.87 -8.53
CA GLN A 71 -10.65 -8.57 -8.71
C GLN A 71 -9.85 -8.81 -7.42
N PRO A 72 -8.74 -9.57 -7.48
CA PRO A 72 -7.95 -9.85 -6.29
C PRO A 72 -7.17 -8.61 -5.81
N VAL A 73 -6.86 -7.69 -6.72
CA VAL A 73 -6.25 -6.38 -6.43
C VAL A 73 -7.06 -5.28 -7.11
N ILE A 74 -7.39 -4.23 -6.37
CA ILE A 74 -8.03 -3.01 -6.90
C ILE A 74 -7.13 -1.81 -6.67
N LEU A 75 -6.93 -0.99 -7.71
CA LEU A 75 -6.33 0.33 -7.60
C LEU A 75 -7.43 1.40 -7.52
N THR A 76 -7.34 2.32 -6.58
CA THR A 76 -8.39 3.32 -6.33
C THR A 76 -7.78 4.64 -5.85
N THR A 77 -8.53 5.73 -5.99
CA THR A 77 -8.28 6.99 -5.30
C THR A 77 -9.27 7.23 -4.15
N GLY A 78 -10.34 6.44 -4.10
CA GLY A 78 -11.39 6.54 -3.11
C GLY A 78 -11.13 5.73 -1.85
N GLU A 79 -11.99 5.91 -0.86
CA GLU A 79 -11.88 5.27 0.47
C GLU A 79 -12.61 3.92 0.56
N GLY A 80 -13.26 3.48 -0.52
CA GLY A 80 -14.06 2.25 -0.56
C GLY A 80 -13.25 0.96 -0.47
N ASN A 81 -13.96 -0.15 -0.24
CA ASN A 81 -13.41 -1.50 -0.26
C ASN A 81 -14.22 -2.42 -1.21
N PRO A 82 -14.16 -2.19 -2.53
CA PRO A 82 -15.11 -2.79 -3.46
C PRO A 82 -14.90 -4.31 -3.69
N ASN A 83 -13.70 -4.82 -3.41
CA ASN A 83 -13.38 -6.24 -3.52
C ASN A 83 -13.44 -7.01 -2.19
N GLY A 84 -13.74 -6.33 -1.09
CA GLY A 84 -13.67 -6.92 0.25
C GLY A 84 -12.23 -7.29 0.63
N ALA A 85 -11.27 -6.42 0.29
CA ALA A 85 -9.86 -6.58 0.61
C ALA A 85 -9.61 -6.73 2.11
N THR A 86 -8.71 -7.66 2.42
CA THR A 86 -8.15 -7.90 3.75
C THR A 86 -7.03 -6.90 4.05
N VAL A 87 -6.29 -6.49 3.00
CA VAL A 87 -5.13 -5.59 3.11
C VAL A 87 -5.34 -4.34 2.28
N ARG A 88 -5.03 -3.17 2.86
CA ARG A 88 -4.98 -1.91 2.13
C ARG A 88 -3.56 -1.35 2.09
N PHE A 89 -3.09 -1.00 0.91
CA PHE A 89 -1.88 -0.21 0.70
C PHE A 89 -2.27 1.25 0.47
N LEU A 90 -1.61 2.16 1.16
CA LEU A 90 -1.71 3.60 1.01
C LEU A 90 -0.37 4.09 0.49
N VAL A 91 -0.38 4.69 -0.69
CA VAL A 91 0.83 5.09 -1.41
C VAL A 91 0.66 6.48 -1.98
N ASP A 92 1.76 7.13 -2.37
CA ASP A 92 1.76 8.46 -2.99
C ASP A 92 0.96 9.50 -2.17
N GLY A 93 1.13 9.50 -0.85
CA GLY A 93 0.46 10.45 0.05
C GLY A 93 -1.03 10.17 0.29
N ALA A 94 -1.55 9.00 -0.08
CA ALA A 94 -2.91 8.60 0.28
C ALA A 94 -3.13 8.58 1.80
N GLU A 95 -4.30 9.03 2.24
CA GLU A 95 -4.65 9.10 3.66
C GLU A 95 -5.45 7.89 4.13
N PRO A 96 -5.13 7.36 5.34
CA PRO A 96 -5.83 6.21 5.88
C PRO A 96 -7.27 6.58 6.27
N ALA A 97 -8.23 5.89 5.66
CA ALA A 97 -9.65 5.93 6.03
C ALA A 97 -10.14 4.52 6.38
N ASN A 98 -11.13 4.44 7.27
CA ASN A 98 -11.78 3.18 7.67
C ASN A 98 -10.80 2.07 8.10
N VAL A 99 -9.76 2.43 8.86
CA VAL A 99 -8.63 1.55 9.23
C VAL A 99 -9.10 0.22 9.83
N GLU A 100 -10.12 0.24 10.68
CA GLU A 100 -10.65 -0.94 11.37
C GLU A 100 -11.31 -1.98 10.46
N SER A 101 -11.63 -1.62 9.21
CA SER A 101 -12.23 -2.54 8.24
C SER A 101 -11.23 -3.52 7.62
N TYR A 102 -9.94 -3.34 7.86
CA TYR A 102 -8.86 -4.17 7.33
C TYR A 102 -8.19 -4.98 8.43
N GLU A 103 -7.71 -6.17 8.09
CA GLU A 103 -6.79 -6.90 8.98
C GLU A 103 -5.41 -6.23 8.95
N ARG A 104 -5.02 -5.68 7.81
CA ARG A 104 -3.72 -5.03 7.63
C ARG A 104 -3.81 -3.76 6.80
N LEU A 105 -3.20 -2.71 7.32
CA LEU A 105 -3.05 -1.43 6.63
C LEU A 105 -1.55 -1.16 6.44
N VAL A 106 -1.14 -0.90 5.21
CA VAL A 106 0.26 -0.67 4.84
C VAL A 106 0.39 0.74 4.29
N LEU A 107 1.16 1.60 4.95
CA LEU A 107 1.51 2.92 4.44
C LEU A 107 2.92 2.86 3.88
N MET A 108 3.11 3.25 2.62
CA MET A 108 4.41 3.34 1.98
C MET A 108 4.73 4.80 1.68
N PHE A 109 5.93 5.25 2.03
CA PHE A 109 6.35 6.63 1.80
C PHE A 109 7.83 6.69 1.39
N ASP A 110 8.13 7.63 0.50
CA ASP A 110 9.48 7.88 0.00
C ASP A 110 10.31 8.67 1.03
N GLY A 111 11.48 8.15 1.37
CA GLY A 111 12.44 8.78 2.27
C GLY A 111 13.15 10.00 1.69
N HIS A 112 13.04 10.22 0.38
CA HIS A 112 13.60 11.37 -0.33
C HIS A 112 12.56 12.47 -0.56
N ASP A 113 11.29 12.21 -0.23
CA ASP A 113 10.20 13.18 -0.31
C ASP A 113 9.86 13.72 1.10
N GLN A 114 10.26 14.97 1.33
CA GLN A 114 10.04 15.64 2.61
C GLN A 114 8.55 15.76 2.98
N GLN A 115 7.66 15.95 2.00
CA GLN A 115 6.22 16.08 2.24
C GLN A 115 5.64 14.74 2.70
N GLN A 116 6.01 13.63 2.04
CA GLN A 116 5.57 12.30 2.46
C GLN A 116 6.11 11.91 3.84
N LEU A 117 7.36 12.26 4.16
CA LEU A 117 7.93 12.04 5.49
C LEU A 117 7.15 12.76 6.59
N GLU A 118 6.77 14.01 6.35
CA GLU A 118 5.99 14.81 7.31
C GLU A 118 4.58 14.23 7.48
N GLN A 119 3.94 13.85 6.39
CA GLN A 119 2.62 13.23 6.40
C GLN A 119 2.64 11.88 7.15
N ALA A 120 3.60 11.00 6.86
CA ALA A 120 3.75 9.71 7.54
C ALA A 120 3.98 9.89 9.05
N ARG A 121 4.76 10.90 9.46
CA ARG A 121 4.95 11.24 10.88
C ARG A 121 3.66 11.72 11.54
N ALA A 122 2.84 12.51 10.84
CA ALA A 122 1.55 12.97 11.35
C ALA A 122 0.58 11.79 11.51
N GLN A 123 0.47 10.93 10.49
CA GLN A 123 -0.37 9.73 10.51
C GLN A 123 0.06 8.75 11.61
N TRP A 124 1.37 8.52 11.79
CA TRP A 124 1.89 7.69 12.87
C TRP A 124 1.44 8.20 14.25
N LYS A 125 1.56 9.51 14.50
CA LYS A 125 1.15 10.11 15.78
C LYS A 125 -0.35 9.95 16.01
N LEU A 126 -1.16 10.21 14.98
CA LEU A 126 -2.62 10.10 15.04
C LEU A 126 -3.06 8.67 15.35
N LEU A 127 -2.61 7.69 14.55
CA LEU A 127 -3.03 6.29 14.69
C LEU A 127 -2.52 5.68 16.00
N LYS A 128 -1.34 6.09 16.47
CA LYS A 128 -0.82 5.69 17.78
C LYS A 128 -1.66 6.25 18.92
N ALA A 129 -2.10 7.50 18.82
CA ALA A 129 -2.98 8.12 19.81
C ALA A 129 -4.38 7.46 19.87
N GLN A 130 -4.83 6.90 18.75
CA GLN A 130 -6.06 6.10 18.65
C GLN A 130 -5.89 4.67 19.19
N GLY A 131 -4.69 4.27 19.63
CA GLY A 131 -4.44 2.96 20.24
C GLY A 131 -4.19 1.81 19.26
N HIS A 132 -3.95 2.11 17.98
CA HIS A 132 -3.64 1.08 16.99
C HIS A 132 -2.23 0.48 17.20
N ALA A 133 -2.08 -0.79 16.82
CA ALA A 133 -0.79 -1.47 16.80
C ALA A 133 -0.02 -1.06 15.54
N LEU A 134 1.02 -0.24 15.72
CA LEU A 134 1.87 0.24 14.63
C LEU A 134 3.20 -0.50 14.61
N THR A 135 3.70 -0.80 13.41
CA THR A 135 5.09 -1.22 13.20
C THR A 135 5.74 -0.38 12.12
N TYR A 136 7.03 -0.13 12.28
CA TYR A 136 7.84 0.67 11.37
C TYR A 136 8.94 -0.20 10.75
N TRP A 137 8.98 -0.21 9.43
CA TRP A 137 9.90 -0.97 8.60
C TRP A 137 10.70 -0.02 7.72
N GLN A 138 12.01 -0.25 7.66
CA GLN A 138 12.94 0.53 6.84
C GLN A 138 13.84 -0.41 6.06
N GLN A 139 14.27 -0.01 4.87
CA GLN A 139 15.26 -0.76 4.11
C GLN A 139 16.65 -0.59 4.72
N ASN A 140 17.41 -1.70 4.77
CA ASN A 140 18.85 -1.63 5.02
C ASN A 140 19.60 -1.43 3.70
N ALA A 141 20.93 -1.28 3.76
CA ALA A 141 21.77 -1.03 2.59
C ALA A 141 21.71 -2.13 1.50
N GLU A 142 21.14 -3.30 1.80
CA GLU A 142 20.89 -4.38 0.83
C GLU A 142 19.45 -4.36 0.27
N GLY A 143 18.66 -3.33 0.58
CA GLY A 143 17.25 -3.19 0.20
C GLY A 143 16.28 -4.06 0.99
N ARG A 144 16.74 -4.77 2.04
CA ARG A 144 15.88 -5.68 2.83
C ARG A 144 15.14 -4.93 3.93
N TRP A 145 13.92 -5.38 4.23
CA TRP A 145 13.08 -4.78 5.26
C TRP A 145 13.52 -5.17 6.67
N GLU A 146 13.78 -4.17 7.51
CA GLU A 146 14.07 -4.31 8.94
C GLU A 146 13.02 -3.60 9.78
N LYS A 147 12.47 -4.29 10.78
CA LYS A 147 11.58 -3.68 11.77
C LYS A 147 12.41 -2.81 12.72
N LYS A 148 12.04 -1.53 12.83
CA LYS A 148 12.69 -0.54 13.69
C LYS A 148 11.85 -0.13 14.90
N ALA A 149 10.51 -0.27 14.82
CA ALA A 149 9.58 -0.10 15.94
C ALA A 149 8.36 -1.01 15.78
#